data_AF-A0AAX3IDI5-F1
#
_entry.id   AF-A0AAX3IDI5-F1
#
_cell.length_a   1.000
_cell.length_b   1.000
_cell.length_c   1.000
_cell.angle_alpha   90.00
_cell.angle_beta   90.00
_cell.angle_gamma   90.00
#
_symmetry.space_group_name_H-M   'P 1'
#
loop_
_entity.id
_entity.type
_entity.pdbx_description
1 polymer ?
#
loop_
_entity_poly.entity_id
_entity_poly.type
_entity_poly.pdbx_seq_one_letter_code
_entity_poly.pdbx_strand_id
1 'polypeptide(L)'
;MGIPMRSPKQYLVVEVSAEGTIEFHPMKNWCRANPTEAPPLNPNEANSQALRRGFERLGWSVEETDTQIRFFKPGTTQSALEVLGETDPDLDQLDTPEGERETVFELEYQLRDFIAHNIESLKVDGKSLRLYVDDQGRDGIEYPTGVGPIDILAIDSDGSYVVFELKRGRVADKAIGQISRYMGWLITNREEGTKVKGVIVAKDISQNLRHAVVAVPNVSLFEYHISFTLNEIKAANAR
;
A
#
# COMPACT_ATOMS: atom_id res chain seq x y z
N MET A 1 -7.52 -27.37 6.43
CA MET A 1 -6.18 -26.75 6.39
C MET A 1 -6.02 -26.15 5.00
N GLY A 2 -6.45 -24.89 4.83
CA GLY A 2 -6.39 -24.23 3.53
C GLY A 2 -4.96 -23.77 3.25
N ILE A 3 -4.44 -24.06 2.07
CA ILE A 3 -3.15 -23.55 1.62
C ILE A 3 -3.30 -22.01 1.57
N PRO A 4 -2.46 -21.22 2.27
CA PRO A 4 -2.54 -19.77 2.16
C PRO A 4 -2.33 -19.38 0.70
N MET A 5 -3.32 -18.72 0.10
CA MET A 5 -3.19 -18.16 -1.24
C MET A 5 -2.08 -17.12 -1.18
N ARG A 6 -0.92 -17.43 -1.78
CA ARG A 6 0.13 -16.43 -1.98
C ARG A 6 -0.45 -15.31 -2.84
N SER A 7 -0.29 -14.07 -2.40
CA SER A 7 -0.60 -12.90 -3.22
C SER A 7 0.05 -13.05 -4.60
N PRO A 8 -0.68 -12.74 -5.69
CA PRO A 8 -0.11 -12.85 -7.03
C PRO A 8 1.12 -11.95 -7.14
N LYS A 9 2.23 -12.50 -7.64
CA LYS A 9 3.48 -11.76 -7.81
C LYS A 9 3.28 -10.63 -8.82
N GLN A 10 3.85 -9.46 -8.53
CA GLN A 10 3.86 -8.32 -9.44
C GLN A 10 4.93 -8.53 -10.52
N TYR A 11 4.65 -8.11 -11.75
CA TYR A 11 5.55 -8.27 -12.89
C TYR A 11 6.07 -6.88 -13.28
N LEU A 12 7.36 -6.64 -13.11
CA LEU A 12 7.98 -5.32 -13.26
C LEU A 12 9.17 -5.36 -14.22
N VAL A 13 9.21 -4.45 -15.19
CA VAL A 13 10.40 -4.16 -15.98
C VAL A 13 11.25 -3.14 -15.22
N VAL A 14 12.54 -3.42 -15.08
CA VAL A 14 13.49 -2.55 -14.40
C VAL A 14 14.39 -1.87 -15.43
N GLU A 15 14.41 -0.54 -15.42
CA GLU A 15 15.30 0.26 -16.24
C GLU A 15 16.28 1.03 -15.36
N VAL A 16 17.55 0.99 -15.77
CA VAL A 16 18.63 1.72 -15.09
C VAL A 16 19.11 2.81 -16.04
N SER A 17 18.90 4.06 -15.66
CA SER A 17 19.41 5.21 -16.42
C SER A 17 20.93 5.28 -16.40
N ALA A 18 21.53 6.04 -17.32
CA ALA A 18 22.98 6.27 -17.37
C ALA A 18 23.53 6.93 -16.09
N GLU A 19 22.67 7.62 -15.33
CA GLU A 19 22.99 8.28 -14.06
C GLU A 19 22.85 7.35 -12.86
N GLY A 20 22.45 6.09 -13.06
CA GLY A 20 22.25 5.10 -12.01
C GLY A 20 20.89 5.17 -11.32
N THR A 21 19.99 6.05 -11.76
CA THR A 21 18.59 6.07 -11.31
C THR A 21 17.88 4.82 -11.81
N ILE A 22 17.13 4.20 -10.91
CA ILE A 22 16.41 2.96 -11.11
C ILE A 22 14.93 3.28 -11.22
N GLU A 23 14.32 2.82 -12.31
CA GLU A 23 12.88 2.93 -12.54
C GLU A 23 12.25 1.55 -12.67
N PHE A 24 11.09 1.39 -12.05
CA PHE A 24 10.29 0.19 -12.15
C PHE A 24 9.05 0.51 -12.98
N HIS A 25 8.65 -0.40 -13.86
CA HIS A 25 7.52 -0.21 -14.75
C HIS A 25 6.63 -1.45 -14.72
N PRO A 26 5.29 -1.33 -14.54
CA PRO A 26 4.41 -2.48 -14.69
C PRO A 26 4.61 -3.14 -16.06
N MET A 27 4.94 -4.43 -16.09
CA MET A 27 5.42 -5.12 -17.30
C MET A 27 4.52 -4.91 -18.51
N LYS A 28 3.19 -5.00 -18.33
CA LYS A 28 2.25 -4.79 -19.43
C LYS A 28 2.21 -3.36 -19.93
N ASN A 29 2.33 -2.37 -19.03
CA ASN A 29 2.38 -0.96 -19.40
C ASN A 29 3.66 -0.67 -20.19
N TRP A 30 4.78 -1.18 -19.68
CA TRP A 30 6.07 -1.07 -20.36
C TRP A 30 6.03 -1.71 -21.75
N CYS A 31 5.44 -2.90 -21.91
CA CYS A 31 5.31 -3.54 -23.22
C CYS A 31 4.47 -2.72 -24.22
N ARG A 32 3.45 -1.97 -23.76
CA ARG A 32 2.66 -1.09 -24.62
C ARG A 32 3.47 0.13 -25.08
N ALA A 33 4.27 0.69 -24.18
CA ALA A 33 5.11 1.86 -24.45
C ALA A 33 6.32 1.51 -25.34
N ASN A 34 6.85 0.28 -25.23
CA ASN A 34 8.09 -0.14 -25.87
C ASN A 34 7.88 -1.36 -26.81
N PRO A 35 7.03 -1.27 -27.84
CA PRO A 35 6.66 -2.42 -28.68
C PRO A 35 7.82 -3.02 -29.48
N THR A 36 8.89 -2.25 -29.71
CA THR A 36 10.10 -2.69 -30.43
C THR A 36 11.03 -3.53 -29.56
N GLU A 37 10.99 -3.34 -28.24
CA GLU A 37 11.84 -4.06 -27.28
C GLU A 37 11.06 -5.14 -26.50
N ALA A 38 9.73 -5.02 -26.46
CA ALA A 38 8.85 -5.96 -25.82
C ALA A 38 8.73 -7.29 -26.57
N PRO A 39 8.32 -8.38 -25.90
CA PRO A 39 7.94 -9.61 -26.57
C PRO A 39 6.88 -9.36 -27.65
N PRO A 40 6.94 -10.06 -28.81
CA PRO A 40 5.99 -9.89 -29.92
C PRO A 40 4.64 -10.57 -29.60
N LEU A 41 3.99 -10.10 -28.53
CA LEU A 41 2.71 -10.56 -28.00
C LEU A 41 1.89 -9.32 -27.65
N ASN A 42 0.58 -9.36 -27.92
CA ASN A 42 -0.32 -8.28 -27.53
C ASN A 42 -0.42 -8.23 -25.98
N PRO A 43 0.02 -7.15 -25.29
CA PRO A 43 0.00 -7.08 -23.83
C PRO A 43 -1.41 -7.09 -23.21
N ASN A 44 -2.43 -6.70 -24.00
CA ASN A 44 -3.83 -6.68 -23.56
C ASN A 44 -4.48 -8.08 -23.60
N GLU A 45 -3.98 -8.98 -24.44
CA GLU A 45 -4.51 -10.34 -24.60
C GLU A 45 -3.65 -11.40 -23.91
N ALA A 46 -2.33 -11.20 -23.88
CA ALA A 46 -1.40 -12.15 -23.28
C ALA A 46 -1.45 -12.11 -21.75
N ASN A 47 -1.39 -13.29 -21.12
CA ASN A 47 -1.21 -13.40 -19.67
C ASN A 47 0.25 -13.16 -19.25
N SER A 48 0.49 -12.90 -17.97
CA SER A 48 1.81 -12.52 -17.46
C SER A 48 2.88 -13.61 -17.64
N GLN A 49 2.47 -14.87 -17.58
CA GLN A 49 3.34 -16.04 -17.84
C GLN A 49 3.79 -16.11 -19.30
N ALA A 50 2.91 -15.79 -20.26
CA ALA A 50 3.23 -15.77 -21.68
C ALA A 50 4.22 -14.63 -22.01
N LEU A 51 4.02 -13.46 -21.41
CA LEU A 51 4.93 -12.32 -21.53
C LEU A 51 6.29 -12.62 -20.88
N ARG A 52 6.32 -13.24 -19.68
CA ARG A 52 7.56 -13.71 -19.05
C ARG A 52 8.40 -14.59 -19.98
N ARG A 53 7.79 -15.65 -20.54
CA ARG A 53 8.45 -16.52 -21.53
C ARG A 53 8.88 -15.77 -22.79
N GLY A 54 8.21 -14.67 -23.10
CA GLY A 54 8.58 -13.77 -24.19
C GLY A 54 9.87 -13.02 -23.90
N PHE A 55 9.97 -12.42 -22.70
CA PHE A 55 11.18 -11.72 -22.24
C PHE A 55 12.39 -12.65 -22.17
N GLU A 56 12.22 -13.84 -21.59
CA GLU A 56 13.27 -14.88 -21.53
C GLU A 56 13.79 -15.24 -22.94
N ARG A 57 12.90 -15.33 -23.94
CA ARG A 57 13.29 -15.58 -25.35
C ARG A 57 14.04 -14.43 -26.00
N LEU A 58 13.83 -13.20 -25.54
CA LEU A 58 14.57 -12.01 -25.98
C LEU A 58 15.91 -11.85 -25.25
N GLY A 59 16.28 -12.81 -24.38
CA GLY A 59 17.55 -12.79 -23.64
C GLY A 59 17.53 -11.89 -22.40
N TRP A 60 16.37 -11.42 -21.97
CA TRP A 60 16.22 -10.67 -20.72
C TRP A 60 16.43 -11.59 -19.53
N SER A 61 17.07 -11.10 -18.47
CA SER A 61 17.16 -11.83 -17.21
C SER A 61 15.89 -11.62 -16.39
N VAL A 62 15.50 -12.66 -15.65
CA VAL A 62 14.32 -12.66 -14.79
C VAL A 62 14.75 -13.01 -13.38
N GLU A 63 14.47 -12.12 -12.44
CA GLU A 63 14.67 -12.37 -11.02
C GLU A 63 13.31 -12.51 -10.33
N GLU A 64 13.21 -13.47 -9.42
CA GLU A 64 11.98 -13.79 -8.73
C GLU A 64 12.18 -13.65 -7.23
N THR A 65 11.46 -12.71 -6.62
CA THR A 65 11.37 -12.56 -5.18
C THR A 65 10.07 -13.20 -4.67
N ASP A 66 9.82 -13.17 -3.37
CA ASP A 66 8.56 -13.68 -2.81
C ASP A 66 7.32 -12.93 -3.32
N THR A 67 7.48 -11.67 -3.76
CA THR A 67 6.38 -10.80 -4.18
C THR A 67 6.45 -10.31 -5.62
N GLN A 68 7.60 -10.45 -6.28
CA GLN A 68 7.84 -9.81 -7.58
C GLN A 68 8.55 -10.74 -8.56
N ILE A 69 8.30 -10.48 -9.84
CA ILE A 69 9.04 -10.97 -11.00
C ILE A 69 9.61 -9.73 -11.68
N ARG A 70 10.93 -9.61 -11.69
CA ARG A 70 11.65 -8.45 -12.21
C ARG A 70 12.36 -8.83 -13.52
N PHE A 71 12.18 -8.00 -14.55
CA PHE A 71 12.76 -8.20 -15.88
C PHE A 71 13.85 -7.16 -16.12
N PHE A 72 15.05 -7.61 -16.51
CA PHE A 72 16.17 -6.73 -16.81
C PHE A 72 16.67 -6.94 -18.24
N LYS A 73 17.06 -5.83 -18.88
CA LYS A 73 17.55 -5.84 -20.26
C LYS A 73 18.81 -6.69 -20.41
N PRO A 74 19.02 -7.31 -21.58
CA PRO A 74 20.28 -7.96 -21.89
C PRO A 74 21.45 -6.98 -21.73
N GLY A 75 22.44 -7.34 -20.91
CA GLY A 75 23.62 -6.49 -20.66
C GLY A 75 23.59 -5.70 -19.35
N THR A 76 22.53 -5.78 -18.53
CA THR A 76 22.55 -5.25 -17.15
C THR A 76 23.63 -5.96 -16.32
N THR A 77 24.49 -5.19 -15.64
CA THR A 77 25.63 -5.75 -14.87
C THR A 77 25.18 -6.42 -13.57
N GLN A 78 25.93 -7.43 -13.13
CA GLN A 78 25.63 -8.17 -11.89
C GLN A 78 25.70 -7.29 -10.63
N SER A 79 26.63 -6.32 -10.59
CA SER A 79 26.70 -5.34 -9.51
C SER A 79 25.49 -4.40 -9.48
N ALA A 80 24.92 -4.06 -10.64
CA ALA A 80 23.67 -3.32 -10.69
C ALA A 80 22.51 -4.18 -10.17
N LEU A 81 22.45 -5.46 -10.56
CA LEU A 81 21.42 -6.41 -10.09
C LEU A 81 21.46 -6.61 -8.56
N GLU A 82 22.64 -6.68 -7.95
CA GLU A 82 22.77 -6.85 -6.50
C GLU A 82 22.26 -5.64 -5.71
N VAL A 83 22.57 -4.41 -6.16
CA VAL A 83 22.03 -3.17 -5.58
C VAL A 83 20.51 -3.06 -5.79
N LEU A 84 20.02 -3.58 -6.92
CA LEU A 84 18.60 -3.59 -7.30
C LEU A 84 17.76 -4.60 -6.50
N GLY A 85 18.34 -5.74 -6.14
CA GLY A 85 17.67 -6.79 -5.36
C GLY A 85 17.15 -6.30 -4.01
N GLU A 86 17.82 -5.31 -3.41
CA GLU A 86 17.46 -4.73 -2.10
C GLU A 86 16.45 -3.57 -2.19
N THR A 87 16.24 -2.97 -3.36
CA THR A 87 15.31 -1.86 -3.53
C THR A 87 13.90 -2.38 -3.81
N ASP A 88 12.95 -2.16 -2.89
CA ASP A 88 11.52 -2.41 -3.13
C ASP A 88 10.89 -1.13 -3.72
N PRO A 89 10.29 -1.16 -4.93
CA PRO A 89 9.70 0.03 -5.52
C PRO A 89 8.59 0.64 -4.66
N ASP A 90 8.49 1.98 -4.68
CA ASP A 90 7.35 2.72 -4.14
C ASP A 90 6.10 2.43 -4.99
N LEU A 91 5.36 1.39 -4.62
CA LEU A 91 4.22 0.85 -5.38
C LEU A 91 3.08 1.86 -5.56
N ASP A 92 3.01 2.90 -4.73
CA ASP A 92 2.01 3.97 -4.82
C ASP A 92 2.29 4.93 -6.00
N GLN A 93 3.50 4.91 -6.59
CA GLN A 93 3.89 5.79 -7.70
C GLN A 93 3.96 5.08 -9.07
N LEU A 94 3.78 3.77 -9.12
CA LEU A 94 3.84 3.03 -10.37
C LEU A 94 2.54 3.19 -11.15
N ASP A 95 2.64 3.88 -12.30
CA ASP A 95 1.59 4.25 -13.26
C ASP A 95 0.41 3.25 -13.28
N THR A 96 -0.56 3.49 -12.40
CA THR A 96 -1.86 2.85 -12.45
C THR A 96 -2.64 3.56 -13.57
N PRO A 97 -3.28 2.84 -14.50
CA PRO A 97 -4.18 3.43 -15.48
C PRO A 97 -5.18 4.39 -14.79
N GLU A 98 -5.58 5.48 -15.43
CA GLU A 98 -6.41 6.53 -14.79
C GLU A 98 -7.70 5.97 -14.17
N GLY A 99 -8.36 5.00 -14.83
CA GLY A 99 -9.52 4.28 -14.26
C GLY A 99 -9.17 3.29 -13.12
N GLU A 100 -7.95 2.77 -13.08
CA GLU A 100 -7.46 2.03 -11.91
C GLU A 100 -7.06 2.99 -10.79
N ARG A 101 -6.53 4.19 -11.06
CA ARG A 101 -6.27 5.24 -10.04
C ARG A 101 -7.55 5.74 -9.37
N GLU A 102 -8.60 5.95 -10.15
CA GLU A 102 -9.90 6.41 -9.64
C GLU A 102 -10.54 5.34 -8.75
N THR A 103 -10.59 4.09 -9.21
CA THR A 103 -10.99 2.95 -8.37
C THR A 103 -10.01 2.67 -7.22
N VAL A 104 -8.74 3.11 -7.36
CA VAL A 104 -7.73 3.02 -6.31
C VAL A 104 -8.10 3.93 -5.15
N PHE A 105 -8.29 5.20 -5.50
CA PHE A 105 -8.66 6.30 -4.62
C PHE A 105 -10.04 6.09 -3.98
N GLU A 106 -11.02 5.59 -4.75
CA GLU A 106 -12.36 5.27 -4.22
C GLU A 106 -12.30 4.23 -3.10
N LEU A 107 -11.49 3.19 -3.20
CA LEU A 107 -11.38 2.18 -2.14
C LEU A 107 -10.65 2.73 -0.90
N GLU A 108 -9.69 3.64 -1.07
CA GLU A 108 -8.98 4.28 0.05
C GLU A 108 -9.95 5.12 0.88
N TYR A 109 -10.74 5.95 0.19
CA TYR A 109 -11.83 6.71 0.79
C TYR A 109 -12.84 5.77 1.47
N GLN A 110 -13.26 4.69 0.80
CA GLN A 110 -14.21 3.73 1.36
C GLN A 110 -13.66 2.99 2.59
N LEU A 111 -12.38 2.61 2.59
CA LEU A 111 -11.75 1.95 3.74
C LEU A 111 -11.69 2.90 4.93
N ARG A 112 -11.28 4.14 4.70
CA ARG A 112 -11.24 5.18 5.73
C ARG A 112 -12.62 5.40 6.33
N ASP A 113 -13.61 5.66 5.49
CA ASP A 113 -14.97 5.91 5.93
C ASP A 113 -15.52 4.70 6.68
N PHE A 114 -15.28 3.48 6.18
CA PHE A 114 -15.67 2.27 6.88
C PHE A 114 -15.04 2.17 8.27
N ILE A 115 -13.74 2.41 8.40
CA ILE A 115 -13.04 2.38 9.70
C ILE A 115 -13.57 3.50 10.61
N ALA A 116 -13.74 4.72 10.11
CA ALA A 116 -14.22 5.85 10.89
C ALA A 116 -15.64 5.63 11.43
N HIS A 117 -16.56 5.11 10.60
CA HIS A 117 -17.92 4.78 11.01
C HIS A 117 -17.98 3.62 12.02
N ASN A 118 -16.98 2.74 12.01
CA ASN A 118 -16.89 1.59 12.92
C ASN A 118 -15.79 1.75 13.98
N ILE A 119 -15.31 2.98 14.22
CA ILE A 119 -14.13 3.21 15.06
C ILE A 119 -14.30 2.65 16.49
N GLU A 120 -15.53 2.70 17.02
CA GLU A 120 -15.87 2.18 18.35
C GLU A 120 -15.77 0.65 18.47
N SER A 121 -15.79 -0.07 17.33
CA SER A 121 -15.57 -1.51 17.29
C SER A 121 -14.10 -1.89 17.40
N LEU A 122 -13.20 -0.95 17.13
CA LEU A 122 -11.76 -1.17 17.19
C LEU A 122 -11.21 -0.91 18.59
N LYS A 123 -10.11 -1.59 18.89
CA LYS A 123 -9.32 -1.35 20.10
C LYS A 123 -7.86 -1.21 19.76
N VAL A 124 -7.21 -0.22 20.35
CA VAL A 124 -5.75 -0.02 20.28
C VAL A 124 -5.22 -0.15 21.70
N ASP A 125 -4.27 -1.05 21.91
CA ASP A 125 -3.75 -1.43 23.24
C ASP A 125 -4.86 -1.82 24.24
N GLY A 126 -5.92 -2.47 23.74
CA GLY A 126 -7.08 -2.88 24.54
C GLY A 126 -8.04 -1.75 24.93
N LYS A 127 -7.79 -0.51 24.49
CA LYS A 127 -8.63 0.67 24.78
C LYS A 127 -9.66 0.88 23.68
N SER A 128 -10.90 1.21 24.08
CA SER A 128 -11.95 1.59 23.13
C SER A 128 -11.66 2.97 22.54
N LEU A 129 -12.09 3.17 21.31
CA LEU A 129 -11.90 4.42 20.58
C LEU A 129 -13.22 5.12 20.36
N ARG A 130 -13.15 6.43 20.14
CA ARG A 130 -14.21 7.25 19.56
C ARG A 130 -13.60 8.19 18.54
N LEU A 131 -14.37 8.58 17.52
CA LEU A 131 -13.92 9.57 16.56
C LEU A 131 -13.65 10.90 17.29
N TYR A 132 -12.56 11.58 16.92
CA TYR A 132 -12.30 12.91 17.43
C TYR A 132 -13.29 13.90 16.81
N VAL A 133 -13.70 14.89 17.60
CA VAL A 133 -14.48 16.04 17.13
C VAL A 133 -13.88 17.25 17.82
N ASP A 134 -13.50 18.28 17.05
CA ASP A 134 -12.95 19.50 17.61
C ASP A 134 -14.03 20.45 18.14
N ASP A 135 -13.59 21.57 18.70
CA ASP A 135 -14.43 22.62 19.27
C ASP A 135 -15.35 23.30 18.24
N GLN A 136 -15.00 23.21 16.95
CA GLN A 136 -15.80 23.73 15.83
C GLN A 136 -16.75 22.67 15.26
N GLY A 137 -16.77 21.46 15.83
CA GLY A 137 -17.61 20.35 15.39
C GLY A 137 -17.09 19.62 14.16
N ARG A 138 -15.83 19.85 13.74
CA ARG A 138 -15.21 19.06 12.67
C ARG A 138 -14.81 17.69 13.20
N ASP A 139 -15.20 16.65 12.49
CA ASP A 139 -14.83 15.28 12.84
C ASP A 139 -13.36 14.96 12.46
N GLY A 140 -12.88 13.82 12.95
CA GLY A 140 -11.51 13.38 12.78
C GLY A 140 -11.20 12.79 11.40
N ILE A 141 -12.10 12.83 10.42
CA ILE A 141 -11.87 12.25 9.09
C ILE A 141 -11.13 13.28 8.24
N GLU A 142 -10.01 12.86 7.62
CA GLU A 142 -9.13 13.78 6.87
C GLU A 142 -8.75 15.03 7.68
N TYR A 143 -8.50 14.84 8.99
CA TYR A 143 -8.33 15.95 9.92
C TYR A 143 -7.13 16.81 9.51
N PRO A 144 -7.34 18.10 9.18
CA PRO A 144 -6.31 18.93 8.60
C PRO A 144 -5.26 19.33 9.64
N THR A 145 -3.99 19.25 9.24
CA THR A 145 -2.85 19.67 10.06
C THR A 145 -1.86 20.50 9.26
N GLY A 146 -0.87 21.10 9.93
CA GLY A 146 0.23 21.82 9.27
C GLY A 146 1.20 20.93 8.48
N VAL A 147 1.08 19.61 8.58
CA VAL A 147 1.97 18.63 7.93
C VAL A 147 1.24 17.67 6.97
N GLY A 148 -0.02 17.98 6.66
CA GLY A 148 -0.92 17.16 5.82
C GLY A 148 -2.16 16.68 6.57
N PRO A 149 -3.19 16.18 5.89
CA PRO A 149 -4.37 15.62 6.53
C PRO A 149 -4.03 14.28 7.20
N ILE A 150 -4.57 14.05 8.39
CA ILE A 150 -4.58 12.74 9.05
C ILE A 150 -5.79 11.96 8.51
N ASP A 151 -5.63 10.71 8.07
CA ASP A 151 -6.76 9.94 7.52
C ASP A 151 -7.90 9.80 8.53
N ILE A 152 -7.59 9.35 9.76
CA ILE A 152 -8.54 9.30 10.87
C ILE A 152 -7.85 9.72 12.16
N LEU A 153 -8.44 10.70 12.84
CA LEU A 153 -8.08 11.11 14.19
C LEU A 153 -9.16 10.64 15.17
N ALA A 154 -8.73 9.90 16.18
CA ALA A 154 -9.59 9.35 17.23
C ALA A 154 -9.05 9.69 18.62
N ILE A 155 -9.87 9.40 19.63
CA ILE A 155 -9.50 9.49 21.05
C ILE A 155 -9.74 8.12 21.69
N ASP A 156 -8.77 7.62 22.46
CA ASP A 156 -8.96 6.41 23.25
C ASP A 156 -9.66 6.68 24.59
N SER A 157 -10.08 5.62 25.28
CA SER A 157 -10.77 5.73 26.56
C SER A 157 -9.97 6.41 27.68
N ASP A 158 -8.66 6.55 27.52
CA ASP A 158 -7.78 7.22 28.49
C ASP A 158 -7.53 8.69 28.10
N GLY A 159 -8.15 9.18 27.01
CA GLY A 159 -8.01 10.54 26.51
C GLY A 159 -6.80 10.77 25.62
N SER A 160 -6.10 9.71 25.18
CA SER A 160 -4.97 9.84 24.25
C SER A 160 -5.48 10.03 22.82
N TYR A 161 -4.79 10.86 22.03
CA TYR A 161 -5.03 10.95 20.59
C TYR A 161 -4.51 9.69 19.90
N VAL A 162 -5.28 9.20 18.94
CA VAL A 162 -4.92 8.04 18.11
C VAL A 162 -5.01 8.46 16.65
N VAL A 163 -3.86 8.49 15.99
CA VAL A 163 -3.70 8.85 14.59
C VAL A 163 -3.71 7.57 13.76
N PHE A 164 -4.54 7.48 12.74
CA PHE A 164 -4.51 6.40 11.77
C PHE A 164 -3.91 6.90 10.45
N GLU A 165 -2.96 6.13 9.92
CA GLU A 165 -2.48 6.21 8.54
C GLU A 165 -2.90 4.93 7.83
N LEU A 166 -3.67 5.05 6.77
CA LEU A 166 -4.22 3.95 6.01
C LEU A 166 -3.45 3.76 4.71
N LYS A 167 -3.21 2.50 4.35
CA LYS A 167 -2.51 2.14 3.12
C LYS A 167 -3.21 0.96 2.45
N ARG A 168 -3.48 1.07 1.16
CA ARG A 168 -4.12 0.00 0.40
C ARG A 168 -3.25 -1.22 0.16
N GLY A 169 -1.95 -1.00 -0.04
CA GLY A 169 -1.00 -2.01 -0.49
C GLY A 169 -0.14 -2.62 0.61
N ARG A 170 0.93 -3.28 0.18
CA ARG A 170 2.05 -3.59 1.08
C ARG A 170 2.75 -2.29 1.44
N VAL A 171 3.01 -2.10 2.72
CA VAL A 171 3.62 -0.86 3.22
C VAL A 171 5.09 -1.07 3.56
N ALA A 172 5.93 -0.20 3.02
CA ALA A 172 7.34 -0.03 3.38
C ALA A 172 7.52 1.15 4.36
N ASP A 173 8.76 1.50 4.69
CA ASP A 173 9.11 2.38 5.82
C ASP A 173 8.55 3.83 5.74
N LYS A 174 8.09 4.29 4.56
CA LYS A 174 7.55 5.64 4.36
C LYS A 174 6.36 5.98 5.26
N ALA A 175 5.53 4.99 5.61
CA ALA A 175 4.43 5.19 6.55
C ALA A 175 4.90 5.60 7.95
N ILE A 176 6.11 5.21 8.35
CA ILE A 176 6.72 5.67 9.61
C ILE A 176 6.97 7.17 9.57
N GLY A 177 7.51 7.69 8.47
CA GLY A 177 7.75 9.12 8.32
C GLY A 177 6.46 9.95 8.34
N GLN A 178 5.37 9.42 7.75
CA GLN A 178 4.06 10.08 7.78
C GLN A 178 3.46 10.07 9.19
N ILE A 179 3.32 8.89 9.81
CA ILE A 179 2.73 8.77 11.15
C ILE A 179 3.52 9.58 12.18
N SER A 180 4.85 9.57 12.10
CA SER A 180 5.71 10.32 13.02
C SER A 180 5.51 11.83 12.90
N ARG A 181 5.30 12.36 11.68
CA ARG A 181 5.00 13.78 11.46
C ARG A 181 3.68 14.17 12.09
N TYR A 182 2.62 13.38 11.91
CA TYR A 182 1.32 13.67 12.50
C TYR A 182 1.35 13.61 14.02
N MET A 183 1.99 12.58 14.58
CA MET A 183 2.15 12.45 16.03
C MET A 183 2.93 13.63 16.60
N GLY A 184 4.05 14.01 15.98
CA GLY A 184 4.84 15.17 16.38
C GLY A 184 4.07 16.49 16.28
N TRP A 185 3.27 16.67 15.23
CA TRP A 185 2.43 17.85 15.07
C TRP A 185 1.40 17.96 16.20
N LEU A 186 0.71 16.87 16.56
CA LEU A 186 -0.25 16.87 17.67
C LEU A 186 0.44 17.15 19.01
N ILE A 187 1.59 16.54 19.28
CA ILE A 187 2.35 16.77 20.52
C ILE A 187 2.76 18.25 20.66
N THR A 188 3.13 18.90 19.55
CA THR A 188 3.65 20.28 19.55
C THR A 188 2.58 21.36 19.45
N ASN A 189 1.38 21.03 18.95
CA ASN A 189 0.30 22.00 18.73
C ASN A 189 -0.89 21.82 19.69
N ARG A 190 -0.74 20.97 20.71
CA ARG A 190 -1.74 20.75 21.78
C ARG A 190 -1.12 21.01 23.15
N GLU A 191 -1.92 20.79 24.19
CA GLU A 191 -1.50 21.01 25.58
C GLU A 191 -0.28 20.16 25.95
N GLU A 192 0.57 20.69 26.82
CA GLU A 192 1.74 19.98 27.30
C GLU A 192 1.34 18.65 27.97
N GLY A 193 2.07 17.58 27.65
CA GLY A 193 1.74 16.23 28.13
C GLY A 193 0.67 15.51 27.30
N THR A 194 0.22 16.08 26.17
CA THR A 194 -0.65 15.39 25.20
C THR A 194 -0.08 14.03 24.82
N LYS A 195 -0.84 12.97 25.08
CA LYS A 195 -0.48 11.60 24.71
C LYS A 195 -1.00 11.31 23.30
N VAL A 196 -0.11 10.78 22.46
CA VAL A 196 -0.43 10.43 21.08
C VAL A 196 0.05 9.02 20.76
N LYS A 197 -0.79 8.26 20.08
CA LYS A 197 -0.51 6.94 19.53
C LYS A 197 -0.67 6.99 18.00
N GLY A 198 0.15 6.24 17.30
CA GLY A 198 0.05 6.03 15.86
C GLY A 198 -0.48 4.64 15.55
N VAL A 199 -1.28 4.53 14.50
CA VAL A 199 -1.79 3.27 13.97
C VAL A 199 -1.57 3.28 12.47
N ILE A 200 -0.80 2.32 11.98
CA ILE A 200 -0.66 2.08 10.54
C ILE A 200 -1.55 0.90 10.19
N VAL A 201 -2.48 1.11 9.25
CA VAL A 201 -3.38 0.07 8.75
C VAL A 201 -3.03 -0.23 7.30
N ALA A 202 -2.76 -1.49 7.00
CA ALA A 202 -2.40 -1.92 5.64
C ALA A 202 -3.05 -3.24 5.25
N LYS A 203 -3.03 -3.60 3.96
CA LYS A 203 -3.44 -4.95 3.54
C LYS A 203 -2.38 -6.01 3.88
N ASP A 204 -1.12 -5.62 3.77
CA ASP A 204 0.03 -6.48 4.05
C ASP A 204 1.14 -5.63 4.70
N ILE A 205 1.62 -6.04 5.86
CA ILE A 205 2.69 -5.34 6.58
C ILE A 205 4.00 -6.07 6.33
N SER A 206 4.95 -5.37 5.69
CA SER A 206 6.29 -5.90 5.43
C SER A 206 7.06 -6.20 6.72
N GLN A 207 8.01 -7.14 6.64
CA GLN A 207 8.83 -7.47 7.79
C GLN A 207 9.79 -6.34 8.18
N ASN A 208 10.24 -5.54 7.21
CA ASN A 208 11.02 -4.33 7.47
C ASN A 208 10.22 -3.32 8.29
N LEU A 209 8.95 -3.07 7.92
CA LEU A 209 8.08 -2.19 8.69
C LEU A 209 7.86 -2.72 10.12
N ARG A 210 7.67 -4.04 10.29
CA ARG A 210 7.57 -4.67 11.62
C ARG A 210 8.83 -4.44 12.46
N HIS A 211 10.02 -4.49 11.86
CA HIS A 211 11.26 -4.18 12.56
C HIS A 211 11.39 -2.68 12.86
N ALA A 212 11.05 -1.83 11.91
CA ALA A 212 11.22 -0.39 12.03
C ALA A 212 10.29 0.21 13.09
N VAL A 213 9.05 -0.28 13.25
CA VAL A 213 8.17 0.18 14.34
C VAL A 213 8.66 -0.17 15.74
N VAL A 214 9.54 -1.16 15.91
CA VAL A 214 10.14 -1.45 17.23
C VAL A 214 10.95 -0.26 17.74
N ALA A 215 11.57 0.50 16.82
CA ALA A 215 12.33 1.70 17.16
C ALA A 215 11.44 2.95 17.34
N VAL A 216 10.15 2.89 16.99
CA VAL A 216 9.23 4.03 17.02
C VAL A 216 8.19 3.81 18.12
N PRO A 217 8.26 4.56 19.24
CA PRO A 217 7.36 4.33 20.36
C PRO A 217 5.91 4.64 20.00
N ASN A 218 4.97 3.95 20.65
CA ASN A 218 3.53 4.19 20.57
C ASN A 218 2.94 4.06 19.14
N VAL A 219 3.53 3.23 18.28
CA VAL A 219 2.98 2.89 16.96
C VAL A 219 2.52 1.44 16.94
N SER A 220 1.25 1.22 16.59
CA SER A 220 0.66 -0.11 16.38
C SER A 220 0.46 -0.38 14.88
N LEU A 221 0.54 -1.65 14.50
CA LEU A 221 0.31 -2.11 13.12
C LEU A 221 -0.96 -2.95 13.05
N PHE A 222 -1.78 -2.71 12.04
CA PHE A 222 -3.00 -3.45 11.75
C PHE A 222 -3.01 -3.91 10.31
N GLU A 223 -3.37 -5.17 10.09
CA GLU A 223 -3.67 -5.71 8.77
C GLU A 223 -5.20 -5.78 8.57
N TYR A 224 -5.70 -5.37 7.42
CA TYR A 224 -7.11 -5.52 7.05
C TYR A 224 -7.30 -6.55 5.95
N HIS A 225 -8.46 -7.22 5.98
CA HIS A 225 -8.88 -8.18 4.96
C HIS A 225 -10.30 -7.87 4.50
N ILE A 226 -10.51 -7.84 3.19
CA ILE A 226 -11.84 -7.68 2.58
C ILE A 226 -12.34 -9.05 2.12
N SER A 227 -13.57 -9.40 2.49
CA SER A 227 -14.28 -10.58 1.99
C SER A 227 -15.54 -10.13 1.27
N PHE A 228 -15.72 -10.54 0.01
CA PHE A 228 -16.91 -10.27 -0.78
C PHE A 228 -17.56 -11.58 -1.22
N THR A 229 -18.87 -11.69 -1.06
CA THR A 229 -19.63 -12.86 -1.49
C THR A 229 -20.93 -12.40 -2.13
N LEU A 230 -21.16 -12.81 -3.38
CA LEU A 230 -22.40 -12.53 -4.10
C LEU A 230 -23.13 -13.85 -4.35
N ASN A 231 -24.37 -13.94 -3.89
CA ASN A 231 -25.21 -15.11 -4.10
C ASN A 231 -26.35 -14.76 -5.05
N GLU A 232 -26.45 -15.47 -6.17
CA GLU A 232 -27.59 -15.36 -7.07
C GLU A 232 -28.84 -15.92 -6.38
N ILE A 233 -29.91 -15.12 -6.31
CA ILE A 233 -31.22 -15.62 -5.91
C ILE A 233 -31.98 -16.00 -7.18
N LYS A 234 -32.23 -17.31 -7.38
CA LYS A 234 -33.13 -17.78 -8.44
C LYS A 234 -34.54 -17.26 -8.20
N ALA A 235 -35.24 -16.90 -9.28
CA ALA A 235 -36.56 -16.25 -9.25
C ALA A 235 -37.53 -16.93 -8.27
N ALA A 236 -38.27 -16.12 -7.51
CA ALA A 236 -39.45 -16.59 -6.79
C ALA A 236 -40.37 -17.27 -7.81
N ASN A 237 -40.66 -18.56 -7.63
CA ASN A 237 -41.59 -19.28 -8.50
C ASN A 237 -42.90 -18.47 -8.59
N ALA A 238 -43.17 -17.89 -9.76
CA ALA A 238 -44.48 -17.36 -10.06
C ALA A 238 -45.45 -18.55 -10.00
N ARG A 239 -46.45 -18.44 -9.12
CA ARG A 239 -47.50 -19.44 -8.93
C ARG A 239 -48.34 -19.61 -10.19
#